data_AF-A0A1W1ZZ89-F1
#
_entry.id   AF-A0A1W1ZZ89-F1
#
_cell.length_a   1.000
_cell.length_b   1.000
_cell.length_c   1.000
_cell.angle_alpha   90.00
_cell.angle_beta   90.00
_cell.angle_gamma   90.00
#
_symmetry.space_group_name_H-M   'P 1'
#
loop_
_entity.id
_entity.type
_entity.pdbx_description
1 polymer ?
#
loop_
_entity_poly.entity_id
_entity_poly.type
_entity_poly.pdbx_seq_one_letter_code
_entity_poly.pdbx_strand_id
1 'polypeptide(L)'
;MNCPKCNTPNPPEAKFCRNCGANMVSPEAQAISDNQSIKALLIIIGIDYLLSMVMFIIQKLTVPLLSSNGDINHIDLIYKVYGWTSDFVSLAAMLFFLVTIKNNTVKTALAVFIILRFIFMIGYRVFPLLSI
;
A
#
# COMPACT_ATOMS: atom_id res chain seq x y z
N MET A 1 -21.81 27.68 9.52
CA MET A 1 -21.53 27.85 10.97
C MET A 1 -20.57 29.02 11.20
N ASN A 2 -20.66 29.69 12.34
CA ASN A 2 -19.75 30.80 12.67
C ASN A 2 -18.45 30.27 13.28
N CYS A 3 -17.34 30.91 12.94
CA CYS A 3 -16.04 30.55 13.53
C CYS A 3 -16.01 30.88 15.02
N PRO A 4 -15.68 29.94 15.92
CA PRO A 4 -15.64 30.22 17.35
C PRO A 4 -14.53 31.21 17.75
N LYS A 5 -13.54 31.45 16.87
CA LYS A 5 -12.38 32.31 17.16
C LYS A 5 -12.55 33.77 16.73
N CYS A 6 -13.22 34.01 15.59
CA CYS A 6 -13.37 35.36 15.01
C CYS A 6 -14.80 35.68 14.58
N ASN A 7 -15.75 34.77 14.84
CA ASN A 7 -17.17 34.87 14.51
C ASN A 7 -17.52 35.04 13.02
N THR A 8 -16.54 34.94 12.11
CA THR A 8 -16.82 35.00 10.67
C THR A 8 -17.74 33.85 10.24
N PRO A 9 -18.80 34.11 9.46
CA PRO A 9 -19.65 33.06 8.92
C PRO A 9 -18.87 32.20 7.93
N ASN A 10 -18.93 30.88 8.08
CA ASN A 10 -18.30 29.90 7.19
C ASN A 10 -19.31 28.84 6.74
N PRO A 11 -19.12 28.21 5.56
CA PRO A 11 -19.85 27.01 5.19
C PRO A 11 -19.75 25.93 6.27
N PRO A 12 -20.78 25.10 6.49
CA PRO A 12 -20.73 24.03 7.49
C PRO A 12 -19.64 22.98 7.21
N GLU A 13 -19.23 22.81 5.95
CA GLU A 13 -18.20 21.85 5.52
C GLU A 13 -16.77 22.45 5.56
N ALA A 14 -16.64 23.73 5.93
CA ALA A 14 -15.35 24.41 5.94
C ALA A 14 -14.43 23.78 6.99
N LYS A 15 -13.30 23.21 6.57
CA LYS A 15 -12.28 22.65 7.47
C LYS A 15 -11.47 23.73 8.20
N PHE A 16 -11.31 24.88 7.56
CA PHE A 16 -10.60 26.03 8.11
C PHE A 16 -11.42 27.31 7.92
N CYS A 17 -11.31 28.24 8.87
CA CYS A 17 -11.95 29.54 8.78
C CYS A 17 -11.33 30.37 7.65
N ARG A 18 -12.15 30.88 6.72
CA ARG A 18 -11.68 31.70 5.59
C ARG A 18 -11.09 33.06 5.94
N ASN A 19 -11.26 33.51 7.18
CA ASN A 19 -10.76 34.80 7.66
C ASN A 19 -9.52 34.64 8.54
N CYS A 20 -9.61 33.80 9.58
CA CYS A 20 -8.54 33.67 10.58
C CYS A 20 -7.74 32.36 10.52
N GLY A 21 -8.09 31.42 9.62
CA GLY A 21 -7.40 30.15 9.48
C GLY A 21 -7.64 29.12 10.59
N ALA A 22 -8.49 29.41 11.58
CA ALA A 22 -8.80 28.46 12.66
C ALA A 22 -9.35 27.14 12.12
N ASN A 23 -8.90 26.00 12.67
CA ASN A 23 -9.47 24.69 12.37
C ASN A 23 -10.92 24.64 12.90
N MET A 24 -11.82 24.18 12.05
CA MET A 24 -13.26 24.16 12.26
C MET A 24 -13.80 22.72 12.42
N VAL A 25 -12.94 21.71 12.26
CA VAL A 25 -13.29 20.28 12.36
C VAL A 25 -13.20 19.85 13.83
N SER A 26 -14.22 19.14 14.33
CA SER A 26 -14.15 18.58 15.69
C SER A 26 -13.13 17.44 15.76
N PRO A 27 -12.54 17.16 16.94
CA PRO A 27 -11.69 16.00 17.13
C PRO A 27 -12.38 14.68 16.74
N GLU A 28 -13.68 14.50 17.00
CA GLU A 28 -14.40 13.30 16.58
C GLU A 28 -14.51 13.19 15.06
N ALA A 29 -14.89 14.28 14.38
CA ALA A 29 -15.03 14.29 12.93
C ALA A 29 -13.68 14.04 12.22
N GLN A 30 -12.59 14.58 12.77
CA GLN A 30 -11.24 14.32 12.27
C GLN A 30 -10.84 12.85 12.46
N ALA A 31 -11.10 12.27 13.64
CA ALA A 31 -10.78 10.87 13.91
C ALA A 31 -11.52 9.89 13.00
N ILE A 32 -12.78 10.16 12.65
CA ILE A 32 -13.56 9.34 11.71
C ILE A 32 -12.93 9.36 10.31
N SER A 33 -12.58 10.55 9.83
CA SER A 33 -11.88 10.75 8.54
C SER A 33 -10.56 9.99 8.48
N ASP A 34 -9.71 10.14 9.51
CA ASP A 34 -8.39 9.53 9.55
C ASP A 34 -8.48 8.00 9.54
N ASN A 35 -9.43 7.43 10.30
CA ASN A 35 -9.70 5.99 10.31
C ASN A 35 -10.17 5.48 8.95
N GLN A 36 -10.95 6.26 8.21
CA GLN A 36 -11.37 5.90 6.86
C GLN A 36 -10.19 5.87 5.89
N SER A 37 -9.32 6.88 5.92
CA SER A 37 -8.09 6.90 5.10
C SER A 37 -7.15 5.74 5.43
N ILE A 38 -6.99 5.42 6.71
CA ILE A 38 -6.21 4.26 7.17
C ILE A 38 -6.79 2.95 6.63
N LYS A 39 -8.11 2.75 6.71
CA LYS A 39 -8.77 1.55 6.18
C LYS A 39 -8.56 1.42 4.68
N ALA A 40 -8.72 2.52 3.93
CA ALA A 40 -8.49 2.52 2.49
C ALA A 40 -7.02 2.16 2.15
N LEU A 41 -6.07 2.70 2.90
CA LEU A 41 -4.65 2.37 2.75
C LEU A 41 -4.37 0.87 2.97
N LEU A 42 -4.90 0.29 4.04
CA LEU A 42 -4.72 -1.14 4.33
C LEU A 42 -5.34 -2.03 3.24
N ILE A 43 -6.50 -1.64 2.69
CA ILE A 43 -7.14 -2.36 1.59
C ILE A 43 -6.27 -2.33 0.33
N ILE A 44 -5.72 -1.16 -0.02
CA ILE A 44 -4.84 -1.02 -1.20
C ILE A 44 -3.60 -1.90 -1.05
N ILE A 45 -2.96 -1.90 0.13
CA ILE A 45 -1.80 -2.77 0.43
C ILE A 45 -2.19 -4.25 0.31
N GLY A 46 -3.36 -4.63 0.83
CA GLY A 46 -3.86 -6.00 0.72
C GLY A 46 -4.11 -6.44 -0.74
N ILE A 47 -4.63 -5.54 -1.57
CA ILE A 47 -4.84 -5.79 -3.01
C ILE A 47 -3.50 -5.92 -3.74
N ASP A 48 -2.54 -5.02 -3.50
CA ASP A 48 -1.20 -5.10 -4.08
C ASP A 48 -0.52 -6.44 -3.75
N TYR A 49 -0.69 -6.89 -2.51
CA TYR A 49 -0.18 -8.17 -2.06
C TYR A 49 -0.88 -9.35 -2.75
N LEU A 50 -2.21 -9.31 -2.91
CA LEU A 50 -2.95 -10.35 -3.63
C LEU A 50 -2.51 -10.44 -5.10
N LEU A 51 -2.36 -9.30 -5.77
CA LEU A 51 -1.85 -9.25 -7.15
C LEU A 51 -0.43 -9.81 -7.24
N SER A 52 0.42 -9.48 -6.26
CA SER A 52 1.79 -10.01 -6.18
C SER A 52 1.80 -11.53 -5.96
N MET A 53 0.85 -12.08 -5.20
CA MET A 53 0.70 -13.52 -5.01
C MET A 53 0.20 -14.22 -6.29
N VAL A 54 -0.76 -13.63 -6.99
CA VAL A 54 -1.27 -14.16 -8.27
C VAL A 54 -0.15 -14.19 -9.32
N MET A 55 0.63 -13.12 -9.45
CA MET A 55 1.77 -13.08 -10.36
C MET A 55 2.83 -14.13 -10.01
N PHE A 56 3.02 -14.44 -8.72
CA PHE A 56 3.96 -15.49 -8.28
C PHE A 56 3.52 -16.85 -8.78
N ILE A 57 2.23 -17.15 -8.61
CA ILE A 57 1.63 -18.40 -9.06
C ILE A 57 1.70 -18.51 -10.57
N ILE A 58 1.37 -17.44 -11.31
CA ILE A 58 1.48 -17.44 -12.78
C ILE A 58 2.92 -17.75 -13.21
N GLN A 59 3.90 -17.07 -12.62
CA GLN A 59 5.30 -17.27 -12.96
C GLN A 59 5.77 -18.69 -12.64
N LYS A 60 5.48 -19.20 -11.44
CA LYS A 60 6.01 -20.49 -10.95
C LYS A 60 5.24 -21.71 -11.41
N LEU A 61 3.94 -21.59 -11.63
CA LEU A 61 3.05 -22.72 -11.92
C LEU A 61 2.56 -22.68 -13.37
N THR A 62 2.08 -21.53 -13.84
CA THR A 62 1.40 -21.42 -15.14
C THR A 62 2.39 -21.38 -16.31
N VAL A 63 3.45 -20.57 -16.22
CA VAL A 63 4.45 -20.44 -17.29
C VAL A 63 5.15 -21.77 -17.64
N PRO A 64 5.67 -22.57 -16.69
CA PRO A 64 6.30 -23.85 -17.03
C PRO A 64 5.31 -24.88 -17.59
N LEU A 65 4.04 -24.82 -17.18
CA LEU A 65 3.01 -25.76 -17.64
C LEU A 65 2.52 -25.47 -19.07
N LEU A 66 2.53 -24.19 -19.49
CA LEU A 66 2.01 -23.74 -20.79
C LEU A 66 3.12 -23.48 -21.83
N SER A 67 4.36 -23.21 -21.41
CA SER A 67 5.45 -22.90 -22.33
C SER A 67 6.16 -24.17 -22.82
N SER A 68 5.46 -24.92 -23.67
CA SER A 68 5.99 -26.13 -24.35
C SER A 68 6.95 -25.79 -25.51
N ASN A 69 6.94 -24.55 -26.04
CA ASN A 69 7.68 -24.15 -27.25
C ASN A 69 8.73 -23.04 -27.05
N GLY A 70 9.30 -22.91 -25.86
CA GLY A 70 10.74 -22.57 -25.72
C GLY A 70 11.22 -21.13 -25.91
N ASP A 71 10.37 -20.09 -26.01
CA ASP A 71 10.85 -18.70 -25.92
C ASP A 71 10.24 -17.94 -24.73
N ILE A 72 10.91 -18.08 -23.59
CA ILE A 72 10.51 -17.52 -22.29
C ILE A 72 11.39 -16.32 -21.89
N ASN A 73 12.37 -15.96 -22.72
CA ASN A 73 13.44 -15.02 -22.36
C ASN A 73 12.94 -13.57 -22.26
N HIS A 74 12.05 -13.15 -23.15
CA HIS A 74 11.45 -11.81 -23.11
C HIS A 74 10.52 -11.62 -21.90
N ILE A 75 9.87 -12.71 -21.48
CA ILE A 75 8.97 -12.72 -20.33
C ILE A 75 9.83 -12.59 -19.06
N ASP A 76 10.85 -13.43 -18.90
CA ASP A 76 11.76 -13.42 -17.72
C ASP A 76 12.41 -12.04 -17.45
N LEU A 77 12.84 -11.32 -18.49
CA LEU A 77 13.44 -10.00 -18.35
C LEU A 77 12.46 -8.96 -17.75
N ILE A 78 11.21 -8.96 -18.22
CA ILE A 78 10.16 -8.05 -17.74
C ILE A 78 9.87 -8.32 -16.26
N TYR A 79 9.72 -9.59 -15.87
CA TYR A 79 9.47 -9.95 -14.47
C TYR A 79 10.65 -9.64 -13.56
N LYS A 80 11.88 -9.85 -14.01
CA LYS A 80 13.08 -9.51 -13.22
C LYS A 80 13.19 -8.01 -12.96
N VAL A 81 13.02 -7.18 -14.00
CA VAL A 81 13.15 -5.72 -13.86
C VAL A 81 11.96 -5.12 -13.10
N TYR A 82 10.73 -5.45 -13.50
CA TYR A 82 9.52 -4.91 -12.87
C TYR A 82 9.30 -5.43 -11.44
N GLY A 83 9.61 -6.71 -11.19
CA GLY A 83 9.47 -7.31 -9.87
C GLY A 83 10.38 -6.63 -8.84
N TRP A 84 11.62 -6.29 -9.22
CA TRP A 84 12.52 -5.51 -8.35
C TRP A 84 11.97 -4.13 -8.06
N THR A 85 11.64 -3.35 -9.08
CA THR A 85 11.21 -1.96 -8.86
C THR A 85 9.94 -1.88 -8.01
N SER A 86 8.96 -2.74 -8.26
CA SER A 86 7.72 -2.81 -7.48
C SER A 86 7.96 -3.17 -6.01
N ASP A 87 8.80 -4.17 -5.73
CA ASP A 87 9.11 -4.58 -4.35
C ASP A 87 9.78 -3.46 -3.54
N PHE A 88 10.77 -2.78 -4.13
CA PHE A 88 11.46 -1.67 -3.45
C PHE A 88 10.54 -0.48 -3.20
N VAL A 89 9.73 -0.10 -4.18
CA VAL A 89 8.77 1.00 -4.03
C VAL A 89 7.73 0.68 -2.96
N SER A 90 7.20 -0.55 -2.96
CA SER A 90 6.22 -1.02 -1.98
C SER A 90 6.80 -1.02 -0.55
N LEU A 91 8.03 -1.53 -0.38
CA LEU A 91 8.72 -1.51 0.92
C LEU A 91 9.01 -0.08 1.41
N ALA A 92 9.49 0.80 0.53
CA ALA A 92 9.76 2.20 0.87
C ALA A 92 8.47 2.93 1.30
N ALA A 93 7.37 2.72 0.58
CA ALA A 93 6.07 3.28 0.95
C ALA A 93 5.60 2.75 2.30
N MET A 94 5.69 1.44 2.55
CA MET A 94 5.31 0.84 3.83
C MET A 94 6.14 1.40 4.99
N LEU A 95 7.46 1.51 4.83
CA LEU A 95 8.32 2.10 5.86
C LEU A 95 7.97 3.57 6.13
N PHE A 96 7.68 4.36 5.09
CA PHE A 96 7.22 5.73 5.25
C PHE A 96 5.91 5.82 6.04
N PHE A 97 4.93 4.97 5.74
CA PHE A 97 3.67 4.92 6.50
C PHE A 97 3.86 4.42 7.92
N LEU A 98 4.80 3.50 8.17
CA LEU A 98 5.14 3.03 9.51
C LEU A 98 5.65 4.17 10.40
N VAL A 99 6.38 5.14 9.83
CA VAL A 99 6.87 6.31 10.57
C VAL A 99 5.77 7.35 10.77
N THR A 100 4.96 7.59 9.75
CA THR A 100 3.96 8.67 9.74
C THR A 100 2.71 8.34 10.57
N ILE A 101 2.30 7.07 10.61
CA ILE A 101 1.06 6.64 11.27
C ILE A 101 1.28 6.50 12.78
N LYS A 102 0.45 7.18 13.56
CA LYS A 102 0.48 7.14 15.03
C LYS A 102 -0.26 5.94 15.63
N ASN A 103 -1.18 5.31 14.89
CA ASN A 103 -2.02 4.22 15.38
C ASN A 103 -1.22 2.90 15.49
N ASN A 104 -1.00 2.40 16.72
CA ASN A 104 -0.19 1.21 16.98
C ASN A 104 -0.73 -0.06 16.31
N THR A 105 -2.05 -0.26 16.24
CA THR A 105 -2.64 -1.44 15.57
C THR A 105 -2.28 -1.45 14.09
N VAL A 106 -2.31 -0.28 13.44
CA VAL A 106 -1.96 -0.13 12.02
C VAL A 106 -0.47 -0.34 11.81
N LYS A 107 0.39 0.18 12.70
CA LYS A 107 1.83 -0.05 12.65
C LYS A 107 2.17 -1.53 12.75
N THR A 108 1.52 -2.26 13.66
CA THR A 108 1.69 -3.71 13.79
C THR A 108 1.26 -4.43 12.53
N ALA A 109 0.09 -4.09 11.96
CA ALA A 109 -0.35 -4.68 10.69
C ALA A 109 0.63 -4.39 9.54
N LEU A 110 1.12 -3.16 9.42
CA LEU A 110 2.12 -2.78 8.41
C LEU A 110 3.43 -3.55 8.60
N ALA A 111 3.90 -3.73 9.84
CA ALA A 111 5.10 -4.51 10.12
C ALA A 111 4.93 -5.97 9.66
N VAL A 112 3.76 -6.57 9.88
CA VAL A 112 3.45 -7.92 9.37
C VAL A 112 3.49 -7.96 7.84
N PHE A 113 2.90 -6.97 7.15
CA PHE A 113 2.95 -6.89 5.68
C PHE A 113 4.38 -6.71 5.16
N ILE A 114 5.21 -5.91 5.83
CA ILE A 114 6.63 -5.74 5.47
C ILE A 114 7.36 -7.08 5.58
N ILE A 115 7.20 -7.81 6.69
CA ILE A 115 7.84 -9.12 6.89
C ILE A 115 7.38 -10.11 5.82
N LEU A 116 6.07 -10.20 5.56
CA LEU A 116 5.53 -11.04 4.49
C LEU A 116 6.11 -10.64 3.13
N ARG A 117 6.23 -9.34 2.84
CA ARG A 117 6.81 -8.87 1.58
C ARG A 117 8.27 -9.29 1.43
N PHE A 118 9.06 -9.22 2.50
CA PHE A 118 10.43 -9.75 2.51
C PHE A 118 10.48 -11.25 2.24
N ILE A 119 9.59 -12.04 2.84
CA ILE A 119 9.49 -13.49 2.60
C ILE A 119 9.19 -13.76 1.12
N PHE A 120 8.22 -13.08 0.53
CA PHE A 120 7.91 -13.21 -0.90
C PHE A 120 9.08 -12.75 -1.77
N MET A 121 9.71 -11.61 -1.44
CA MET A 121 10.85 -11.07 -2.19
C MET A 121 12.01 -12.07 -2.25
N ILE A 122 12.31 -12.73 -1.13
CA ILE A 122 13.29 -13.83 -1.02
C ILE A 122 12.79 -15.04 -1.81
N GLY A 123 11.53 -15.43 -1.63
CA GLY A 123 10.92 -16.58 -2.30
C GLY A 123 10.99 -16.51 -3.83
N TYR A 124 10.69 -15.35 -4.41
CA TYR A 124 10.79 -15.07 -5.84
C TYR A 124 12.21 -15.21 -6.39
N ARG A 125 13.24 -14.89 -5.59
CA ARG A 125 14.61 -14.70 -6.06
C ARG A 125 15.56 -15.84 -5.72
N VAL A 126 15.38 -16.45 -4.54
CA VAL A 126 16.27 -17.50 -4.02
C VAL A 126 15.89 -18.87 -4.56
N PHE A 127 14.59 -19.14 -4.71
CA PHE A 127 14.16 -20.41 -5.30
C PHE A 127 14.06 -20.24 -6.81
N PRO A 128 14.90 -20.91 -7.62
CA PRO A 128 14.75 -20.92 -9.07
C PRO A 128 13.38 -21.49 -9.45
N LEU A 129 12.92 -21.24 -10.68
CA LEU A 129 11.72 -21.91 -11.21
C LEU A 129 11.91 -23.41 -10.99
N LEU A 130 10.93 -24.06 -10.35
CA LEU A 130 10.90 -25.52 -10.28
C LEU A 130 10.83 -26.01 -11.72
N SER A 131 11.96 -26.46 -12.24
CA SER A 131 12.02 -27.21 -13.49
C SER A 131 11.40 -28.57 -13.20
N ILE A 132 10.08 -28.66 -13.34
CA ILE A 132 9.36 -29.93 -13.42
C ILE A 132 9.49 -30.43 -14.85
#